data_AF-A0A2E9TVW2-F1
#
_entry.id   AF-A0A2E9TVW2-F1
#
_cell.length_a   1.000
_cell.length_b   1.000
_cell.length_c   1.000
_cell.angle_alpha   90.00
_cell.angle_beta   90.00
_cell.angle_gamma   90.00
#
_symmetry.space_group_name_H-M   'P 1'
#
loop_
_entity.id
_entity.type
_entity.pdbx_description
1 polymer ?
#
loop_
_entity_poly.entity_id
_entity_poly.type
_entity_poly.pdbx_seq_one_letter_code
_entity_poly.pdbx_strand_id
1 'polypeptide(L)'
;MINYLKKKWGIESSSQFIVVMVVFALTGSVAALLSKPLLTILNLNNLPQVFYWPLRLTIIFPVYQILLILFGYIFGLIISVFSGKKDMFIFEFFLKMSKVFTKGIIKILTLGFYK
;
A
#
# COMPACT_ATOMS: atom_id res chain seq x y z
N MET A 1 22.63 1.28 0.60
CA MET A 1 21.27 0.75 0.87
C MET A 1 20.19 1.39 -0.02
N ILE A 2 20.02 2.71 -0.01
CA ILE A 2 18.97 3.41 -0.79
C ILE A 2 19.07 3.14 -2.31
N ASN A 3 20.27 3.11 -2.88
CA ASN A 3 20.48 2.85 -4.31
C ASN A 3 20.01 1.45 -4.76
N TYR A 4 20.04 0.45 -3.87
CA TYR A 4 19.53 -0.89 -4.18
C TYR A 4 18.00 -0.89 -4.30
N LEU A 5 17.32 -0.19 -3.38
CA LEU A 5 15.86 -0.04 -3.42
C LEU A 5 15.42 0.73 -4.67
N LYS A 6 16.13 1.82 -4.99
CA LYS A 6 15.89 2.59 -6.21
C LYS A 6 15.99 1.71 -7.46
N LYS A 7 17.07 0.92 -7.57
CA LYS A 7 17.27 -0.01 -8.69
C LYS A 7 16.22 -1.14 -8.75
N LYS A 8 15.82 -1.70 -7.61
CA LYS A 8 14.81 -2.79 -7.53
C LYS A 8 13.44 -2.35 -8.03
N TRP A 9 13.09 -1.08 -7.80
CA TRP A 9 11.77 -0.53 -8.13
C TRP A 9 11.78 0.45 -9.30
N GLY A 10 12.91 0.62 -9.98
CA GLY A 10 13.04 1.50 -11.15
C GLY A 10 12.92 3.00 -10.82
N ILE A 11 13.23 3.42 -9.58
CA ILE A 11 13.23 4.82 -9.19
C ILE A 11 14.51 5.47 -9.71
N GLU A 12 14.41 6.33 -10.71
CA GLU A 12 15.55 6.98 -11.35
C GLU A 12 15.90 8.31 -10.68
N SER A 13 14.89 9.04 -10.18
CA SER A 13 15.06 10.37 -9.60
C SER A 13 14.80 10.42 -8.09
N SER A 14 15.54 11.27 -7.39
CA SER A 14 15.29 11.57 -5.97
C SER A 14 13.92 12.23 -5.74
N SER A 15 13.40 12.97 -6.72
CA SER A 15 12.05 13.56 -6.63
C SER A 15 10.95 12.49 -6.66
N GLN A 16 11.09 11.46 -7.49
CA GLN A 16 10.18 10.32 -7.52
C GLN A 16 10.17 9.57 -6.18
N PHE A 17 11.35 9.40 -5.56
CA PHE A 17 11.45 8.78 -4.24
C PHE A 17 10.69 9.56 -3.17
N ILE A 18 10.81 10.89 -3.16
CA ILE A 18 10.10 11.76 -2.21
C ILE A 18 8.59 11.61 -2.39
N VAL A 19 8.09 11.64 -3.63
CA VAL A 19 6.67 11.45 -3.91
C VAL A 19 6.18 10.09 -3.40
N VAL A 20 6.93 9.03 -3.67
CA VAL A 20 6.61 7.68 -3.17
C VAL A 20 6.48 7.68 -1.64
N MET A 21 7.42 8.32 -0.93
CA MET A 21 7.38 8.43 0.54
C MET A 21 6.16 9.22 1.03
N VAL A 22 5.80 10.32 0.36
CA VAL A 22 4.59 11.11 0.67
C VAL A 22 3.33 10.26 0.50
N VAL A 23 3.22 9.53 -0.62
CA VAL A 23 2.08 8.64 -0.87
C VAL A 23 1.98 7.56 0.21
N PHE A 24 3.11 6.98 0.65
CA PHE A 24 3.11 6.04 1.78
C PHE A 24 2.64 6.64 3.09
N ALA A 25 3.10 7.85 3.43
CA ALA A 25 2.70 8.52 4.66
C ALA A 25 1.18 8.81 4.67
N LEU A 26 0.65 9.29 3.55
CA LEU A 26 -0.78 9.59 3.41
C LEU A 26 -1.63 8.30 3.46
N THR A 27 -1.29 7.30 2.65
CA THR A 27 -2.02 6.02 2.62
C THR A 27 -1.99 5.31 3.97
N GLY A 28 -0.84 5.32 4.66
CA GLY A 28 -0.69 4.74 6.00
C GLY A 28 -1.55 5.46 7.04
N SER A 29 -1.57 6.79 7.01
CA SER A 29 -2.40 7.60 7.91
C SER A 29 -3.89 7.35 7.69
N VAL A 30 -4.34 7.32 6.43
CA VAL A 30 -5.74 7.04 6.07
C VAL A 30 -6.15 5.64 6.48
N ALA A 31 -5.31 4.62 6.26
CA ALA A 31 -5.59 3.26 6.69
C ALA A 31 -5.70 3.14 8.22
N ALA A 32 -4.84 3.85 8.96
CA ALA A 32 -4.93 3.90 10.42
C ALA A 32 -6.24 4.53 10.90
N LEU A 33 -6.74 5.58 10.23
CA LEU A 33 -8.03 6.19 10.55
C LEU A 33 -9.20 5.25 10.22
N LEU A 34 -9.17 4.58 9.06
CA LEU A 34 -10.23 3.65 8.63
C LEU A 34 -10.29 2.37 9.48
N SER A 35 -9.19 2.02 10.16
CA SER A 35 -9.14 0.79 10.96
C SER A 35 -10.21 0.69 12.05
N LYS A 36 -10.51 1.80 12.75
CA LYS A 36 -11.49 1.82 13.84
C LYS A 36 -12.92 1.58 13.34
N PRO A 37 -13.46 2.34 12.37
CA PRO A 37 -14.81 2.09 11.87
C PRO A 37 -14.96 0.71 11.24
N LEU A 38 -13.94 0.21 10.53
CA LEU A 38 -13.97 -1.15 9.96
C LEU A 38 -14.15 -2.23 11.02
N LEU A 39 -13.46 -2.13 12.15
CA LEU A 39 -13.59 -3.10 13.25
C LEU A 39 -14.94 -3.02 13.97
N THR A 40 -15.47 -1.80 14.13
CA THR A 40 -16.80 -1.59 14.72
C THR A 40 -17.89 -2.16 13.83
N ILE A 41 -17.83 -1.96 12.50
CA ILE A 41 -18.80 -2.53 11.54
C ILE A 41 -18.79 -4.06 11.61
N LEU A 42 -17.62 -4.66 11.83
CA LEU A 42 -17.47 -6.11 11.96
C LEU A 42 -17.79 -6.63 13.37
N ASN A 43 -18.17 -5.78 14.31
CA ASN A 43 -18.44 -6.11 15.72
C ASN A 43 -17.28 -6.82 16.44
N LEU A 44 -16.03 -6.53 16.05
CA LEU A 44 -14.82 -7.20 16.58
C LEU A 44 -14.23 -6.49 17.81
N ASN A 45 -14.95 -5.52 18.38
CA ASN A 45 -14.46 -4.64 19.44
C ASN A 45 -14.33 -5.34 20.81
N ASN A 46 -15.02 -6.47 21.01
CA ASN A 46 -15.01 -7.21 22.28
C ASN A 46 -14.01 -8.37 22.31
N LEU A 47 -13.10 -8.46 21.34
CA LEU A 47 -12.08 -9.50 21.34
C LEU A 47 -11.00 -9.22 22.39
N PRO A 48 -10.43 -10.26 23.02
CA PRO A 48 -9.24 -10.11 23.86
C PRO A 48 -8.12 -9.43 23.07
N GLN A 49 -7.37 -8.55 23.74
CA GLN A 49 -6.34 -7.72 23.11
C GLN A 49 -5.32 -8.52 22.27
N VAL A 50 -5.03 -9.76 22.69
CA VAL A 50 -4.12 -10.68 21.99
C VAL A 50 -4.62 -11.09 20.60
N PHE A 51 -5.93 -11.22 20.41
CA PHE A 51 -6.54 -11.54 19.11
C PHE A 51 -6.93 -10.29 18.34
N TYR A 52 -7.27 -9.21 19.05
CA TYR A 52 -7.68 -7.95 18.47
C TYR A 52 -6.63 -7.35 17.53
N TRP A 53 -5.37 -7.27 17.96
CA TRP A 53 -4.30 -6.63 17.16
C TRP A 53 -3.93 -7.38 15.88
N PRO A 54 -3.68 -8.70 15.90
CA PRO A 54 -3.41 -9.47 14.68
C PRO A 54 -4.57 -9.41 13.70
N LEU A 55 -5.81 -9.59 14.19
CA LEU A 55 -6.99 -9.57 13.35
C LEU A 55 -7.22 -8.18 12.72
N ARG A 56 -7.01 -7.13 13.51
CA ARG A 56 -7.02 -5.74 13.03
C ARG A 56 -6.05 -5.55 11.87
N LEU A 57 -4.80 -5.98 12.01
CA LEU A 57 -3.79 -5.83 10.95
C LEU A 57 -4.19 -6.61 9.68
N THR A 58 -4.69 -7.84 9.84
CA THR A 58 -5.14 -8.68 8.73
C THR A 58 -6.32 -8.07 7.97
N ILE A 59 -7.30 -7.47 8.66
CA ILE A 59 -8.47 -6.85 8.02
C ILE A 59 -8.13 -5.52 7.35
N ILE A 60 -7.28 -4.70 7.98
CA ILE A 60 -6.84 -3.42 7.39
C ILE A 60 -6.00 -3.66 6.13
N PHE A 61 -5.25 -4.76 6.08
CA PHE A 61 -4.31 -4.99 5.00
C PHE A 61 -4.95 -4.99 3.59
N PRO A 62 -6.06 -5.70 3.31
CA PRO A 62 -6.79 -5.57 2.05
C PRO A 62 -7.20 -4.13 1.72
N VAL A 63 -7.70 -3.38 2.70
CA VAL A 63 -8.08 -1.97 2.51
C VAL A 63 -6.86 -1.13 2.17
N TYR A 64 -5.72 -1.39 2.82
CA TYR A 64 -4.45 -0.74 2.51
C TYR A 64 -4.00 -1.00 1.06
N GLN A 65 -4.18 -2.21 0.53
CA GLN A 65 -3.86 -2.51 -0.88
C GLN A 65 -4.68 -1.67 -1.85
N ILE A 66 -5.97 -1.50 -1.57
CA ILE A 66 -6.86 -0.66 -2.38
C ILE A 66 -6.42 0.81 -2.30
N LEU A 67 -6.11 1.30 -1.10
CA LEU A 67 -5.63 2.66 -0.89
C LEU A 67 -4.31 2.94 -1.61
N LEU A 68 -3.36 2.00 -1.61
CA LEU A 68 -2.10 2.14 -2.33
C LEU A 68 -2.33 2.36 -3.82
N ILE A 69 -3.21 1.57 -4.45
CA ILE A 69 -3.54 1.69 -5.87
C ILE A 69 -4.25 3.02 -6.14
N LEU A 70 -5.23 3.38 -5.30
CA LEU A 70 -6.00 4.61 -5.44
C LEU A 70 -5.12 5.87 -5.33
N PHE A 71 -4.32 5.97 -4.27
CA PHE A 71 -3.42 7.10 -4.09
C PHE A 71 -2.30 7.11 -5.14
N GLY A 72 -1.77 5.95 -5.53
CA GLY A 72 -0.82 5.85 -6.63
C GLY A 72 -1.39 6.39 -7.94
N TYR A 73 -2.67 6.12 -8.22
CA TYR A 73 -3.38 6.65 -9.38
C TYR A 73 -3.55 8.17 -9.31
N ILE A 74 -4.07 8.67 -8.17
CA ILE A 74 -4.29 10.11 -7.96
C ILE A 74 -2.98 10.90 -8.10
N PHE A 75 -1.91 10.46 -7.44
CA PHE A 75 -0.62 11.15 -7.50
C PHE A 75 0.06 11.00 -8.87
N GLY A 76 -0.12 9.88 -9.56
CA GLY A 76 0.33 9.72 -10.95
C GLY A 76 -0.35 10.71 -11.90
N LEU A 77 -1.65 10.94 -11.75
CA LEU A 77 -2.38 11.96 -12.51
C LEU A 77 -1.87 13.38 -12.20
N ILE A 78 -1.70 13.70 -10.92
CA ILE A 78 -1.21 15.01 -10.49
C ILE A 78 0.16 15.29 -11.13
N ILE A 79 1.12 14.37 -11.02
CA ILE A 79 2.45 14.54 -11.61
C ILE A 79 2.39 14.63 -13.13
N SER A 80 1.51 13.86 -13.78
CA SER A 80 1.32 13.95 -15.23
C SER A 80 0.85 15.34 -15.67
N VAL A 81 -0.06 15.95 -14.91
CA VAL A 81 -0.55 17.32 -15.16
C VAL A 81 0.58 18.34 -14.96
N PHE A 82 1.32 18.25 -13.84
CA PHE A 82 2.41 19.19 -13.55
C PHE A 82 3.60 19.06 -14.51
N SER A 83 3.89 17.85 -15.01
CA SER A 83 5.01 17.60 -15.92
C SER A 83 4.67 17.92 -17.38
N GLY A 84 3.38 18.12 -17.70
CA GLY A 84 2.90 18.31 -19.07
C GLY A 84 3.07 17.08 -19.97
N LYS A 85 3.40 15.92 -19.39
CA LYS A 85 3.60 14.64 -20.07
C LYS A 85 2.94 13.54 -19.27
N LYS A 86 2.41 12.52 -19.95
CA LYS A 86 1.84 11.34 -19.29
C LYS A 86 2.96 10.58 -18.56
N ASP A 87 2.94 10.63 -17.23
CA ASP A 87 3.84 9.91 -16.34
C ASP A 87 3.01 8.92 -15.50
N MET A 88 3.19 7.63 -15.78
CA MET A 88 2.49 6.55 -15.06
C MET A 88 3.37 5.92 -13.98
N PHE A 89 4.59 6.40 -13.76
CA PHE A 89 5.58 5.76 -12.89
C PHE A 89 5.04 5.51 -11.49
N ILE A 90 4.46 6.54 -10.85
CA ILE A 90 3.95 6.42 -9.48
C ILE A 90 2.82 5.39 -9.39
N PHE A 91 1.88 5.42 -10.34
CA PHE A 91 0.79 4.45 -10.39
C PHE A 91 1.31 3.03 -10.59
N GLU A 92 2.20 2.82 -11.56
CA GLU A 92 2.77 1.51 -11.86
C GLU A 92 3.61 0.97 -10.69
N PHE A 93 4.37 1.84 -10.02
CA PHE A 93 5.12 1.49 -8.83
C PHE A 93 4.21 0.90 -7.74
N PHE A 94 3.13 1.62 -7.40
CA PHE A 94 2.20 1.18 -6.35
C PHE A 94 1.37 -0.04 -6.78
N LEU A 95 0.99 -0.13 -8.05
CA LEU A 95 0.28 -1.28 -8.60
C LEU A 95 1.15 -2.54 -8.59
N LYS A 96 2.44 -2.43 -8.99
CA LYS A 96 3.41 -3.53 -8.90
C LYS A 96 3.63 -3.95 -7.46
N MET A 97 3.79 -2.98 -6.56
CA MET A 97 4.00 -3.27 -5.14
C MET A 97 2.81 -3.98 -4.51
N SER A 98 1.59 -3.50 -4.78
CA SER A 98 0.38 -4.13 -4.27
C SER A 98 0.25 -5.58 -4.74
N LYS A 99 0.56 -5.87 -6.00
CA LYS A 99 0.61 -7.25 -6.53
C LYS A 99 1.65 -8.10 -5.80
N VAL A 100 2.86 -7.59 -5.56
CA VAL A 100 3.92 -8.32 -4.85
C VAL A 100 3.49 -8.67 -3.42
N PHE A 101 2.90 -7.71 -2.70
CA PHE A 101 2.43 -7.94 -1.34
C PHE A 101 1.24 -8.89 -1.28
N THR A 102 0.28 -8.75 -2.20
CA THR A 102 -0.87 -9.66 -2.30
C THR A 102 -0.41 -11.09 -2.57
N LYS A 103 0.51 -11.29 -3.52
CA LYS A 103 1.13 -12.61 -3.77
C LYS A 103 1.84 -13.16 -2.54
N GLY A 104 2.55 -12.30 -1.80
CA GLY A 104 3.20 -12.67 -0.54
C GLY A 104 2.20 -13.21 0.48
N ILE A 105 1.08 -12.51 0.69
CA ILE A 105 0.02 -12.98 1.60
C ILE A 105 -0.60 -14.28 1.12
N ILE A 106 -0.97 -14.38 -0.16
CA ILE A 106 -1.55 -15.61 -0.72
C ILE A 106 -0.60 -16.78 -0.49
N LYS A 107 0.70 -16.59 -0.71
CA LYS A 107 1.71 -17.63 -0.46
C LYS A 107 1.77 -18.06 1.01
N ILE A 108 1.68 -17.11 1.95
CA ILE A 108 1.65 -17.40 3.39
C ILE A 108 0.38 -18.17 3.76
N LEU A 109 -0.78 -17.71 3.30
CA LEU A 109 -2.08 -18.36 3.57
C LEU A 109 -2.19 -19.76 2.96
N THR A 110 -1.56 -19.95 1.80
CA THR A 110 -1.51 -21.25 1.10
C THR A 110 -0.32 -22.11 1.55
N LEU A 111 0.39 -21.75 2.63
CA LEU A 111 1.58 -22.47 3.14
C LEU A 111 2.63 -22.81 2.07
N GLY A 112 2.71 -22.02 1.00
CA GLY A 112 3.63 -22.25 -0.11
C GLY A 112 3.19 -23.28 -1.16
N PHE A 113 1.95 -23.76 -1.13
CA PHE A 113 1.38 -24.62 -2.18
C PHE A 113 1.08 -23.85 -3.48
N TYR A 114 1.02 -22.53 -3.43
CA TYR A 114 0.85 -21.68 -4.62
C TYR A 114 2.23 -21.34 -5.23
N LYS A 115 2.50 -21.92 -6.41
CA LYS A 115 3.74 -21.72 -7.21
C LYS A 115 3.64 -20.48 -8.09
#